data_AF-A0A7V9NU43-F1
#
_entry.id   AF-A0A7V9NU43-F1
#
_cell.length_a   1.000
_cell.length_b   1.000
_cell.length_c   1.000
_cell.angle_alpha   90.00
_cell.angle_beta   90.00
_cell.angle_gamma   90.00
#
_symmetry.space_group_name_H-M   'P 1'
#
loop_
_entity.id
_entity.type
_entity.pdbx_description
1 polymer ?
#
loop_
_entity_poly.entity_id
_entity_poly.type
_entity_poly.pdbx_seq_one_letter_code
_entity_poly.pdbx_strand_id
1 'polypeptide(L)'
;MELSIGEVAERAGIAPSALRFYEKERLIHSDRSDGGQRRYHRDVLRLVAFIRAAQRVGLTLDEIREALATLPAKKVPTAADWARLSR
;
A
#
# COMPACT_ATOMS: atom_id res chain seq x y z
N MET A 1 -5.84 11.32 -9.75
CA MET A 1 -4.55 12.04 -9.70
C MET A 1 -3.52 11.09 -9.15
N GLU A 2 -2.46 10.84 -9.90
CA GLU A 2 -1.38 9.93 -9.52
C GLU A 2 -0.25 10.68 -8.81
N LEU A 3 0.57 9.95 -8.05
CA LEU A 3 1.68 10.47 -7.26
C LEU A 3 2.99 9.82 -7.72
N SER A 4 4.07 10.59 -7.76
CA SER A 4 5.42 10.03 -7.89
C SER A 4 5.81 9.20 -6.67
N ILE A 5 6.86 8.39 -6.80
CA ILE A 5 7.40 7.61 -5.68
C ILE A 5 7.84 8.50 -4.50
N GLY A 6 8.43 9.67 -4.77
CA GLY A 6 8.88 10.62 -3.75
C GLY A 6 7.69 11.21 -2.99
N GLU A 7 6.64 11.58 -3.72
CA GLU A 7 5.39 12.10 -3.18
C GLU A 7 4.65 11.10 -2.28
N VAL A 8 4.65 9.82 -2.61
CA VAL A 8 4.07 8.79 -1.74
C VAL A 8 4.97 8.54 -0.54
N ALA A 9 6.28 8.46 -0.74
CA ALA A 9 7.26 8.23 0.31
C ALA A 9 7.20 9.30 1.40
N GLU A 10 7.18 10.57 1.00
CA GLU A 10 7.05 11.72 1.90
C GLU A 10 5.73 11.67 2.69
N ARG A 11 4.60 11.51 1.99
CA ARG A 11 3.27 11.50 2.63
C ARG A 11 3.04 10.28 3.55
N ALA A 12 3.62 9.13 3.21
CA ALA A 12 3.51 7.93 4.03
C ALA A 12 4.60 7.82 5.12
N GLY A 13 5.58 8.73 5.11
CA GLY A 13 6.72 8.72 6.04
C GLY A 13 7.55 7.44 5.93
N ILE A 14 7.82 6.99 4.71
CA ILE A 14 8.67 5.81 4.42
C ILE A 14 9.70 6.12 3.35
N ALA A 15 10.78 5.34 3.29
CA ALA A 15 11.76 5.47 2.23
C ALA A 15 11.16 5.03 0.86
N PRO A 16 11.58 5.64 -0.27
CA PRO A 16 11.20 5.17 -1.61
C PRO A 16 11.57 3.70 -1.86
N SER A 17 12.63 3.19 -1.23
CA SER A 17 13.01 1.77 -1.30
C SER A 17 11.95 0.85 -0.69
N ALA A 18 11.27 1.27 0.38
CA ALA A 18 10.18 0.51 0.99
C ALA A 18 8.97 0.41 0.05
N LEU A 19 8.65 1.47 -0.70
CA LEU A 19 7.62 1.41 -1.74
C LEU A 19 7.96 0.39 -2.84
N ARG A 20 9.21 0.42 -3.34
CA ARG A 20 9.68 -0.56 -4.34
C ARG A 20 9.64 -1.98 -3.80
N PHE A 21 9.95 -2.14 -2.52
CA PHE A 21 9.90 -3.43 -1.85
C PHE A 21 8.45 -3.93 -1.75
N TYR A 22 7.51 -3.14 -1.26
CA TYR A 22 6.09 -3.52 -1.21
C TYR A 22 5.52 -3.81 -2.61
N GLU A 23 5.95 -3.08 -3.63
CA GLU A 23 5.57 -3.34 -5.02
C GLU A 23 6.15 -4.67 -5.53
N LYS A 24 7.43 -4.96 -5.25
CA LYS A 24 8.06 -6.25 -5.57
C LYS A 24 7.34 -7.41 -4.88
N GLU A 25 6.95 -7.19 -3.63
CA GLU A 25 6.12 -8.11 -2.86
C GLU A 25 4.65 -8.07 -3.27
N ARG A 26 4.26 -7.43 -4.39
CA ARG A 26 2.88 -7.39 -4.92
C ARG A 26 1.81 -6.89 -3.92
N LEU A 27 2.20 -6.12 -2.92
CA LEU A 27 1.28 -5.53 -1.94
C LEU A 27 0.69 -4.20 -2.42
N ILE A 28 1.41 -3.52 -3.32
CA ILE A 28 0.96 -2.30 -3.99
C ILE A 28 1.30 -2.38 -5.48
N HIS A 29 0.70 -1.51 -6.29
CA HIS A 29 0.99 -1.39 -7.72
C HIS A 29 1.27 0.06 -8.11
N SER A 30 2.08 0.22 -9.15
CA SER A 30 2.25 1.49 -9.85
C SER A 30 1.98 1.32 -11.34
N ASP A 31 1.47 2.38 -11.95
CA ASP A 31 1.48 2.56 -13.38
C ASP A 31 2.79 3.20 -13.83
N ARG A 32 3.02 3.24 -15.14
CA ARG A 32 4.18 3.89 -15.75
C ARG A 32 3.71 5.09 -16.56
N SER A 33 4.27 6.26 -16.24
CA SER A 33 4.12 7.43 -17.12
C SER A 33 4.87 7.21 -18.43
N ASP A 34 4.58 8.01 -19.46
CA ASP A 34 5.29 8.01 -20.75
C ASP A 34 6.82 8.10 -20.63
N GLY A 35 7.33 8.81 -19.61
CA GLY A 35 8.76 8.90 -19.28
C GLY A 35 9.33 7.72 -18.45
N GLY A 36 8.59 6.61 -18.30
CA GLY A 36 9.01 5.40 -17.56
C GLY A 36 8.99 5.50 -16.03
N GLN A 37 8.61 6.66 -15.48
CA GLN A 37 8.52 6.88 -14.02
C GLN A 37 7.33 6.12 -13.42
N ARG A 38 7.53 5.58 -12.21
CA ARG A 38 6.45 4.94 -11.43
C ARG A 38 5.45 6.00 -10.96
N ARG A 39 4.18 5.73 -11.19
CA ARG A 39 3.04 6.56 -10.76
C ARG A 39 2.10 5.71 -9.91
N TYR A 40 1.83 6.19 -8.71
CA TYR A 40 1.01 5.49 -7.74
C TYR A 40 -0.33 6.19 -7.62
N HIS A 41 -1.41 5.41 -7.63
CA HIS A 41 -2.71 5.96 -7.31
C HIS A 41 -2.80 6.32 -5.81
N ARG A 42 -3.68 7.25 -5.43
CA ARG A 42 -3.72 7.82 -4.06
C ARG A 42 -4.09 6.81 -2.98
N ASP A 43 -4.77 5.74 -3.35
CA ASP A 43 -5.12 4.62 -2.48
C ASP A 43 -3.90 3.85 -1.94
N VAL A 44 -2.77 3.90 -2.64
CA VAL A 44 -1.49 3.36 -2.16
C VAL A 44 -1.12 3.92 -0.80
N LEU A 45 -1.46 5.18 -0.49
CA LEU A 45 -1.23 5.74 0.86
C LEU A 45 -1.98 4.97 1.95
N ARG A 46 -3.22 4.53 1.67
CA ARG A 46 -4.01 3.73 2.63
C ARG A 46 -3.48 2.32 2.74
N LEU A 47 -3.05 1.72 1.63
CA LEU A 47 -2.42 0.40 1.63
C LEU A 47 -1.11 0.43 2.44
N VAL A 48 -0.26 1.43 2.24
CA VAL A 48 0.98 1.59 3.02
C VAL A 48 0.69 1.79 4.50
N ALA A 49 -0.32 2.60 4.86
CA ALA A 49 -0.74 2.74 6.26
C ALA A 49 -1.20 1.39 6.85
N PHE A 50 -1.97 0.60 6.09
CA PHE A 50 -2.40 -0.74 6.50
C PHE A 50 -1.23 -1.68 6.72
N ILE A 51 -0.34 -1.81 5.73
CA ILE A 51 0.85 -2.67 5.81
C ILE A 51 1.66 -2.31 7.05
N ARG A 52 1.89 -1.02 7.32
CA ARG A 52 2.65 -0.57 8.50
C ARG A 52 1.94 -0.86 9.82
N ALA A 53 0.63 -0.71 9.88
CA ALA A 53 -0.15 -1.01 11.08
C ALA A 53 -0.12 -2.51 11.39
N ALA A 54 -0.31 -3.35 10.37
CA ALA A 54 -0.24 -4.80 10.49
C ALA A 54 1.16 -5.29 10.91
N GLN A 55 2.22 -4.74 10.31
CA GLN A 55 3.60 -5.06 10.71
C GLN A 55 3.89 -4.70 12.18
N ARG A 56 3.30 -3.61 12.70
CA ARG A 56 3.49 -3.20 14.11
C ARG A 56 2.85 -4.17 15.11
N VAL A 57 1.81 -4.87 14.71
CA VAL A 57 1.16 -5.89 15.56
C VAL A 57 1.71 -7.30 15.33
N GLY A 58 2.76 -7.43 14.50
CA GLY A 58 3.52 -8.68 14.32
C GLY A 58 3.17 -9.49 13.09
N LEU A 59 2.30 -9.01 12.19
CA LEU A 59 1.98 -9.74 10.96
C LEU A 59 3.16 -9.72 9.99
N THR A 60 3.40 -10.89 9.40
CA THR A 60 4.30 -11.08 8.26
C THR A 60 3.70 -10.49 6.98
N LEU A 61 4.54 -10.28 5.96
CA LEU A 61 4.06 -9.77 4.67
C LEU A 61 3.11 -10.72 3.96
N ASP A 62 3.25 -12.03 4.16
CA ASP A 62 2.36 -13.03 3.59
C ASP A 62 0.99 -13.00 4.27
N GLU A 63 0.93 -12.87 5.60
CA GLU A 63 -0.34 -12.67 6.30
C GLU A 63 -1.03 -11.37 5.88
N ILE A 64 -0.25 -10.31 5.67
CA ILE A 64 -0.76 -9.02 5.17
C ILE A 64 -1.31 -9.17 3.75
N ARG A 65 -0.63 -9.93 2.88
CA ARG A 65 -1.09 -10.23 1.52
C ARG A 65 -2.42 -10.95 1.54
N GLU A 66 -2.55 -12.00 2.36
CA GLU A 66 -3.80 -12.76 2.51
C GLU A 66 -4.91 -11.86 3.03
N ALA A 67 -4.64 -11.04 4.06
CA ALA A 67 -5.62 -10.07 4.57
C ALA A 67 -6.06 -9.07 3.50
N LEU A 68 -5.14 -8.54 2.69
CA LEU A 68 -5.46 -7.65 1.58
C LEU A 68 -6.25 -8.35 0.48
N ALA A 69 -6.03 -9.65 0.23
CA ALA A 69 -6.79 -10.43 -0.75
C ALA A 69 -8.25 -10.66 -0.35
N THR A 70 -8.56 -10.60 0.96
CA THR A 70 -9.95 -10.65 1.45
C THR A 70 -10.71 -9.34 1.27
N LEU A 71 -10.01 -8.24 0.93
CA LEU A 71 -10.66 -6.98 0.61
C LEU A 71 -11.26 -7.03 -0.80
N PRO A 72 -12.42 -6.39 -1.04
CA PRO A 72 -13.03 -6.38 -2.36
C PRO A 72 -12.05 -5.85 -3.41
N ALA A 73 -11.84 -6.63 -4.47
CA ALA A 73 -10.79 -6.49 -5.50
C ALA A 73 -10.69 -5.13 -6.23
N LYS A 74 -11.51 -4.15 -5.88
CA LYS A 74 -11.54 -2.82 -6.51
C LYS A 74 -11.62 -1.63 -5.56
N LYS A 75 -11.54 -1.77 -4.24
CA LYS A 75 -11.56 -0.59 -3.37
C LYS A 75 -10.58 -0.74 -2.23
N VAL A 76 -9.48 0.00 -2.35
CA VAL A 76 -8.98 0.91 -1.31
C VAL A 76 -9.58 0.61 0.08
N PRO A 77 -8.80 0.08 1.05
CA PRO A 77 -9.33 -0.20 2.38
C PRO A 77 -10.05 1.04 2.92
N THR A 78 -11.36 0.91 3.12
CA THR A 78 -12.20 1.97 3.69
C THR A 78 -12.04 1.98 5.20
N ALA A 79 -12.40 3.08 5.87
CA ALA A 79 -12.42 3.12 7.34
C ALA A 79 -13.26 1.99 7.97
N ALA A 80 -14.27 1.47 7.26
CA ALA A 80 -15.07 0.34 7.70
C ALA A 80 -14.30 -1.00 7.63
N ASP A 81 -13.38 -1.15 6.68
CA ASP A 81 -12.54 -2.34 6.57
C ASP A 81 -11.49 -2.37 7.70
N TRP A 82 -10.99 -1.22 8.13
CA TRP A 82 -10.14 -1.09 9.33
C TRP A 82 -10.82 -1.62 10.58
N ALA A 83 -12.10 -1.29 10.79
CA ALA A 83 -12.85 -1.75 11.96
C ALA A 83 -13.10 -3.26 11.97
N ARG A 84 -13.10 -3.92 10.79
CA ARG A 84 -13.27 -5.38 10.68
C ARG A 84 -11.99 -6.15 10.96
N LEU A 85 -10.83 -5.57 10.62
CA LEU A 85 -9.52 -6.21 10.75
C LEU A 85 -8.88 -6.00 12.13
N SER A 86 -9.39 -5.08 12.95
CA SER A 86 -8.81 -4.73 14.26
C SER A 86 -9.52 -5.35 15.48
N ARG A 87 -10.22 -6.49 15.31
CA ARG A 87 -10.98 -7.15 16.38
C ARG A 87 -10.37 -8.48 16.79
#